data_AF-R7MV48-F1
#
_entry.id   AF-R7MV48-F1
#
_cell.length_a   1.000
_cell.length_b   1.000
_cell.length_c   1.000
_cell.angle_alpha   90.00
_cell.angle_beta   90.00
_cell.angle_gamma   90.00
#
_symmetry.space_group_name_H-M   'P 1'
#
loop_
_entity.id
_entity.type
_entity.pdbx_description
1 polymer ?
#
loop_
_entity_poly.entity_id
_entity_poly.type
_entity_poly.pdbx_seq_one_letter_code
_entity_poly.pdbx_strand_id
1 'polypeptide(L)'
;MAAVLLGSCDDVPKGKALKDHDSSGRVFDYTGRTDLRQLMAAIAESTLYISADTGPLHIANALKKELIALFGPTCPQRTGPYGGNDDAYIHMVLSPTSQATPERPLVDDPDCMAQITPDMLWQVYEGVLKKVKL
;
A
#
# COMPACT_ATOMS: atom_id res chain seq x y z
N MET A 1 10.59 -13.18 -4.25
CA MET A 1 9.76 -12.84 -3.07
C MET A 1 8.37 -13.44 -3.23
N ALA A 2 7.67 -13.67 -2.13
CA ALA A 2 6.24 -13.98 -2.12
C ALA A 2 5.43 -12.70 -1.85
N ALA A 3 4.17 -12.68 -2.29
CA ALA A 3 3.23 -11.60 -1.99
C ALA A 3 2.12 -12.16 -1.07
N VAL A 4 1.72 -11.38 -0.08
CA VAL A 4 0.63 -11.72 0.85
C VAL A 4 -0.46 -10.67 0.68
N LEU A 5 -1.66 -11.10 0.31
CA LEU A 5 -2.83 -10.22 0.20
C LEU A 5 -3.55 -10.18 1.54
N LEU A 6 -3.74 -8.97 2.06
CA LEU A 6 -4.38 -8.69 3.34
C LEU A 6 -5.52 -7.70 3.10
N GLY A 7 -6.58 -7.83 3.88
CA GLY A 7 -7.76 -6.99 3.73
C GLY A 7 -8.93 -7.52 4.53
N SER A 8 -10.00 -6.75 4.56
CA SER A 8 -11.25 -7.12 5.22
C SER A 8 -12.01 -8.20 4.43
N CYS A 9 -13.17 -8.62 4.95
CA CYS A 9 -14.09 -9.49 4.20
C CYS A 9 -14.53 -8.88 2.86
N ASP A 10 -14.62 -7.55 2.78
CA ASP A 10 -15.06 -6.82 1.58
C ASP A 10 -13.99 -6.85 0.47
N ASP A 11 -12.76 -7.23 0.82
CA ASP A 11 -11.63 -7.33 -0.10
C ASP A 11 -11.46 -8.74 -0.67
N VAL A 12 -12.20 -9.75 -0.18
CA VAL A 12 -12.14 -11.13 -0.68
C VAL A 12 -12.34 -11.23 -2.19
N PRO A 13 -13.32 -10.53 -2.81
CA PRO A 13 -13.46 -10.57 -4.26
C PRO A 13 -12.22 -10.04 -5.01
N LYS A 14 -11.57 -9.00 -4.46
CA LYS A 14 -10.36 -8.39 -5.03
C LYS A 14 -9.15 -9.31 -4.86
N GLY A 15 -8.99 -9.89 -3.66
CA GLY A 15 -7.93 -10.85 -3.35
C GLY A 15 -7.99 -12.07 -4.25
N LYS A 16 -9.20 -12.63 -4.44
CA LYS A 16 -9.43 -13.75 -5.36
C LYS A 16 -9.05 -13.38 -6.80
N ALA A 17 -9.48 -12.22 -7.30
CA ALA A 17 -9.15 -11.79 -8.66
C ALA A 17 -7.63 -11.73 -8.88
N LEU A 18 -6.87 -11.16 -7.94
CA LEU A 18 -5.41 -11.14 -8.01
C LEU A 18 -4.81 -12.55 -7.95
N LYS A 19 -5.34 -13.42 -7.09
CA LYS A 19 -4.84 -14.79 -6.94
C LYS A 19 -5.12 -15.66 -8.16
N ASP A 20 -6.24 -15.46 -8.85
CA ASP A 20 -6.59 -16.17 -10.09
C ASP A 20 -5.62 -15.84 -11.24
N HIS A 21 -4.98 -14.67 -11.20
CA HIS A 21 -3.94 -14.26 -12.15
C HIS A 21 -2.51 -14.67 -11.74
N ASP A 22 -2.31 -15.31 -10.58
CA ASP A 22 -1.00 -15.76 -10.10
C ASP A 22 -0.54 -17.05 -10.80
N SER A 23 0.29 -16.92 -11.83
CA SER A 23 0.97 -18.05 -12.47
C SER A 23 2.19 -18.56 -11.71
N SER A 24 2.66 -17.83 -10.69
CA SER A 24 3.91 -18.11 -9.99
C SER A 24 3.74 -19.01 -8.76
N GLY A 25 2.51 -19.15 -8.26
CA GLY A 25 2.22 -19.85 -7.01
C GLY A 25 2.73 -19.14 -5.75
N ARG A 26 3.17 -17.88 -5.87
CA ARG A 26 3.81 -17.11 -4.79
C ARG A 26 2.93 -16.00 -4.22
N VAL A 27 1.66 -15.92 -4.61
CA VAL A 27 0.67 -15.03 -4.00
C VAL A 27 -0.14 -15.79 -2.96
N PHE A 28 -0.19 -15.32 -1.73
CA PHE A 28 -0.96 -15.94 -0.64
C PHE A 28 -2.10 -15.01 -0.23
N ASP A 29 -3.34 -15.45 -0.40
CA ASP A 29 -4.52 -14.64 -0.11
C ASP A 29 -5.09 -14.94 1.29
N TYR A 30 -4.99 -13.93 2.18
CA TYR A 30 -5.54 -13.93 3.53
C TYR A 30 -6.62 -12.85 3.74
N THR A 31 -7.15 -12.26 2.66
CA THR A 31 -8.26 -11.31 2.75
C THR A 31 -9.45 -11.93 3.50
N GLY A 32 -10.01 -11.19 4.46
CA GLY A 32 -11.11 -11.67 5.31
C GLY A 32 -10.77 -12.83 6.26
N ARG A 33 -9.49 -13.23 6.37
CA ARG A 33 -9.04 -14.39 7.16
C ARG A 33 -8.17 -14.01 8.37
N THR A 34 -7.99 -12.73 8.62
CA THR A 34 -7.20 -12.23 9.74
C THR A 34 -8.07 -11.40 10.68
N ASP A 35 -7.83 -11.53 11.98
CA ASP A 35 -8.21 -10.49 12.94
C ASP A 35 -7.18 -9.33 12.92
N LEU A 36 -7.45 -8.27 13.68
CA LEU A 36 -6.56 -7.10 13.73
C LEU A 36 -5.15 -7.46 14.24
N ARG A 37 -5.01 -8.38 15.21
CA ARG A 37 -3.70 -8.76 15.76
C ARG A 37 -2.90 -9.57 14.74
N GLN A 38 -3.57 -10.49 14.04
CA GLN A 38 -2.98 -11.28 12.95
C GLN A 38 -2.58 -10.40 11.77
N LEU A 39 -3.40 -9.40 11.41
CA LEU A 39 -3.05 -8.40 10.43
C LEU A 39 -1.78 -7.65 10.83
N MET A 40 -1.71 -7.12 12.06
CA MET A 40 -0.52 -6.43 12.57
C MET A 40 0.72 -7.32 12.54
N ALA A 41 0.59 -8.59 12.94
CA ALA A 41 1.69 -9.55 12.91
C ALA A 41 2.18 -9.81 11.47
N ALA A 42 1.26 -10.01 10.52
CA ALA A 42 1.61 -10.19 9.11
C ALA A 42 2.32 -8.96 8.51
N ILE A 43 1.85 -7.75 8.86
CA ILE A 43 2.52 -6.51 8.47
C ILE A 43 3.91 -6.41 9.10
N ALA A 44 4.05 -6.77 10.38
CA ALA A 44 5.33 -6.73 11.08
C ALA A 44 6.39 -7.66 10.46
N GLU A 45 5.99 -8.79 9.90
CA GLU A 45 6.89 -9.73 9.22
C GLU A 45 7.16 -9.36 7.74
N SER A 46 6.48 -8.35 7.20
CA SER A 46 6.68 -7.93 5.82
C SER A 46 8.03 -7.23 5.62
N THR A 47 8.72 -7.60 4.54
CA THR A 47 9.93 -6.90 4.07
C THR A 47 9.57 -5.54 3.46
N LEU A 48 8.40 -5.45 2.84
CA LEU A 48 7.86 -4.25 2.20
C LEU A 48 6.34 -4.33 2.23
N TYR A 49 5.68 -3.24 2.63
CA TYR A 49 4.22 -3.13 2.65
C TYR A 49 3.73 -2.13 1.59
N ILE A 50 2.83 -2.56 0.70
CA ILE A 50 2.27 -1.70 -0.36
C ILE A 50 0.78 -1.55 -0.11
N SER A 51 0.28 -0.32 -0.01
CA SER A 51 -1.14 -0.07 0.24
C SER A 51 -1.60 1.31 -0.21
N ALA A 52 -2.90 1.43 -0.47
CA ALA A 52 -3.57 2.72 -0.60
C ALA A 52 -3.79 3.37 0.79
N ASP A 53 -4.28 4.61 0.81
CA ASP A 53 -4.64 5.34 2.02
C ASP A 53 -5.80 4.67 2.80
N THR A 54 -5.45 3.70 3.63
CA THR A 54 -6.36 2.88 4.44
C THR A 54 -5.75 2.58 5.81
N GLY A 55 -6.56 2.11 6.76
CA GLY A 55 -6.08 1.78 8.12
C GLY A 55 -4.80 0.92 8.17
N PRO A 56 -4.67 -0.16 7.38
CA PRO A 56 -3.46 -0.98 7.35
C PRO A 56 -2.17 -0.25 6.96
N LEU A 57 -2.24 0.78 6.10
CA LEU A 57 -1.08 1.63 5.78
C LEU A 57 -0.52 2.31 7.04
N HIS A 58 -1.42 2.83 7.87
CA HIS A 58 -1.07 3.51 9.13
C HIS A 58 -0.49 2.55 10.16
N ILE A 59 -0.96 1.29 10.18
CA ILE A 59 -0.37 0.23 11.00
C ILE A 59 1.06 -0.07 10.55
N ALA A 60 1.30 -0.21 9.24
CA ALA A 60 2.64 -0.44 8.69
C ALA A 60 3.60 0.71 9.05
N ASN A 61 3.12 1.95 8.96
CA ASN A 61 3.88 3.12 9.37
C ASN A 61 4.21 3.10 10.88
N ALA A 62 3.23 2.80 11.73
CA ALA A 62 3.44 2.72 13.18
C ALA A 62 4.45 1.62 13.58
N LEU A 63 4.51 0.54 12.79
CA LEU A 63 5.48 -0.56 12.94
C LEU A 63 6.84 -0.27 12.29
N LYS A 64 7.04 0.93 11.72
CA LYS A 64 8.25 1.35 10.99
C LYS A 64 8.65 0.34 9.91
N LYS A 65 7.68 -0.20 9.19
CA LYS A 65 7.92 -1.12 8.08
C LYS A 65 8.20 -0.31 6.83
N GLU A 66 9.17 -0.77 6.04
CA GLU A 66 9.39 -0.24 4.70
C GLU A 66 8.06 -0.30 3.94
N LEU A 67 7.61 0.84 3.39
CA LEU A 67 6.28 0.93 2.80
C LEU A 67 6.23 1.79 1.55
N ILE A 68 5.33 1.41 0.62
CA ILE A 68 4.96 2.23 -0.54
C ILE A 68 3.48 2.57 -0.41
N ALA A 69 3.19 3.86 -0.24
CA ALA A 69 1.85 4.38 -0.11
C ALA A 69 1.32 4.91 -1.46
N LEU A 70 0.13 4.47 -1.86
CA LEU A 70 -0.53 4.89 -3.10
C LEU A 70 -1.59 5.95 -2.79
N PHE A 71 -1.46 7.13 -3.37
CA PHE A 71 -2.38 8.25 -3.16
C PHE A 71 -2.97 8.74 -4.48
N GLY A 72 -4.29 8.58 -4.62
CA GLY A 72 -5.06 9.14 -5.72
C GLY A 72 -5.90 10.33 -5.23
N PRO A 73 -7.18 10.12 -4.88
CA PRO A 73 -8.12 11.19 -4.56
C PRO A 73 -7.91 11.84 -3.18
N THR A 74 -7.05 11.28 -2.32
CA THR A 74 -6.78 11.79 -0.98
C THR A 74 -5.47 12.58 -0.91
N CYS A 75 -5.44 13.60 -0.04
CA CYS A 75 -4.27 14.45 0.17
C CYS A 75 -3.28 13.79 1.16
N PRO A 76 -2.07 13.40 0.73
CA PRO A 76 -1.09 12.76 1.59
C PRO A 76 -0.58 13.66 2.73
N GLN A 77 -0.62 14.99 2.57
CA GLN A 77 -0.24 15.92 3.65
C GLN A 77 -1.24 15.91 4.81
N ARG A 78 -2.45 15.39 4.61
CA ARG A 78 -3.53 15.36 5.62
C ARG A 78 -3.71 13.98 6.24
N THR A 79 -3.62 12.94 5.43
CA THR A 79 -3.90 11.56 5.84
C THR A 79 -2.74 10.61 5.54
N GLY A 80 -1.61 11.10 5.02
CA GLY A 80 -0.45 10.27 4.73
C GLY A 80 0.29 9.79 5.98
N PRO A 81 1.13 8.74 5.83
CA PRO A 81 2.01 8.28 6.88
C PRO A 81 2.99 9.40 7.27
N TYR A 82 3.07 9.70 8.57
CA TYR A 82 4.00 10.67 9.15
C TYR A 82 5.31 9.97 9.57
N GLY A 83 6.46 10.63 9.40
CA GLY A 83 7.78 10.02 9.70
C GLY A 83 8.85 10.94 10.30
N GLY A 84 8.70 12.27 10.25
CA GLY A 84 9.73 13.19 10.76
C GLY A 84 11.09 12.96 10.07
N ASN A 85 12.21 13.09 10.80
CA ASN A 85 13.56 12.89 10.23
C ASN A 85 13.90 11.41 9.93
N ASP A 86 13.07 10.45 10.34
CA ASP A 86 13.28 9.01 10.17
C ASP A 86 12.40 8.44 9.02
N ASP A 87 11.87 9.27 8.14
CA ASP A 87 10.89 8.90 7.09
C ASP A 87 11.50 8.15 5.87
N ALA A 88 12.77 7.77 5.91
CA ALA A 88 13.46 7.13 4.79
C ALA A 88 12.85 5.79 4.33
N TYR A 89 12.04 5.15 5.18
CA TYR A 89 11.31 3.91 4.92
C TYR A 89 9.94 4.14 4.26
N ILE A 90 9.49 5.39 4.16
CA ILE A 90 8.21 5.81 3.58
C ILE A 90 8.45 6.24 2.13
N HIS A 91 7.84 5.53 1.20
CA HIS A 91 7.84 5.87 -0.22
C HIS A 91 6.41 6.17 -0.66
N MET A 92 6.22 7.13 -1.56
CA MET A 92 4.89 7.53 -2.02
C MET A 92 4.82 7.50 -3.54
N VAL A 93 3.74 6.94 -4.06
CA VAL A 93 3.35 7.06 -5.46
C VAL A 93 2.07 7.88 -5.50
N LEU A 94 2.17 9.08 -6.06
CA LEU A 94 1.05 9.98 -6.21
C LEU A 94 0.48 9.84 -7.61
N SER A 95 -0.85 9.82 -7.71
CA SER A 95 -1.51 9.93 -8.99
C SER A 95 -1.13 11.26 -9.66
N PRO A 96 -0.74 11.24 -10.95
CA PRO A 96 -0.36 12.45 -11.67
C PRO A 96 -1.55 13.41 -11.89
N THR A 97 -2.78 12.91 -11.72
CA THR A 97 -4.01 13.71 -11.87
C THR A 97 -4.63 14.12 -10.54
N SER A 98 -4.02 13.77 -9.40
CA SER A 98 -4.55 14.16 -8.10
C SER A 98 -4.58 15.68 -7.94
N GLN A 99 -5.73 16.18 -7.50
CA GLN A 99 -5.95 17.60 -7.18
C GLN A 99 -6.20 17.82 -5.68
N ALA A 100 -5.98 16.79 -4.85
CA ALA A 100 -6.25 16.86 -3.43
C ALA A 100 -5.23 17.77 -2.73
N THR A 101 -5.73 18.72 -1.94
CA THR A 101 -4.90 19.68 -1.18
C THR A 101 -5.18 19.56 0.31
N PRO A 102 -4.36 20.17 1.18
CA PRO A 102 -4.65 20.19 2.61
C PRO A 102 -6.03 20.79 2.95
N GLU A 103 -6.49 21.77 2.18
CA GLU A 103 -7.77 22.46 2.35
C GLU A 103 -8.93 21.65 1.78
N ARG A 104 -8.69 20.92 0.67
CA ARG A 104 -9.64 20.00 0.05
C ARG A 104 -9.02 18.59 -0.01
N PRO A 105 -9.03 17.85 1.12
CA PRO A 105 -8.24 16.64 1.28
C PRO A 105 -8.79 15.41 0.56
N LEU A 106 -10.01 15.50 0.04
CA LEU A 106 -10.65 14.46 -0.76
C LEU A 106 -11.26 15.10 -2.00
N VAL A 107 -10.86 14.60 -3.16
CA VAL A 107 -11.43 14.94 -4.46
C VAL A 107 -12.29 13.78 -4.92
N ASP A 108 -13.51 14.09 -5.34
CA ASP A 108 -14.41 13.11 -5.94
C ASP A 108 -13.99 12.89 -7.40
N ASP A 109 -12.95 12.09 -7.58
CA ASP A 109 -12.41 11.65 -8.86
C ASP A 109 -12.12 10.13 -8.77
N PRO A 110 -13.06 9.28 -9.23
CA PRO A 110 -12.91 7.83 -9.13
C PRO A 110 -11.80 7.29 -10.04
N ASP A 111 -11.41 8.03 -11.09
CA ASP A 111 -10.41 7.61 -12.07
C ASP A 111 -9.00 7.99 -11.65
N CYS A 112 -8.86 8.89 -10.67
CA CYS A 112 -7.57 9.37 -10.17
C CYS A 112 -6.64 8.23 -9.75
N MET A 113 -7.14 7.23 -9.01
CA MET A 113 -6.32 6.08 -8.59
C MET A 113 -5.88 5.22 -9.78
N ALA A 114 -6.70 5.12 -10.84
CA ALA A 114 -6.38 4.34 -12.04
C ALA A 114 -5.22 4.96 -12.86
N GLN A 115 -4.89 6.23 -12.64
CA GLN A 115 -3.74 6.88 -13.27
C GLN A 115 -2.41 6.50 -12.61
N ILE A 116 -2.43 5.83 -11.45
CA ILE A 116 -1.25 5.16 -10.91
C ILE A 116 -1.08 3.84 -11.66
N THR A 117 -0.17 3.80 -12.61
CA THR A 117 0.08 2.60 -13.40
C THR A 117 0.92 1.57 -12.63
N PRO A 118 0.81 0.28 -12.95
CA PRO A 118 1.71 -0.75 -12.41
C PRO A 118 3.19 -0.42 -12.64
N ASP A 119 3.55 0.18 -13.78
CA ASP A 119 4.94 0.55 -14.10
C ASP A 119 5.48 1.66 -13.18
N MET A 120 4.66 2.67 -12.86
CA MET A 120 5.04 3.72 -11.91
C MET A 120 5.34 3.13 -10.53
N LEU A 121 4.47 2.23 -10.07
CA LEU A 121 4.68 1.50 -8.82
C LEU A 121 5.93 0.61 -8.90
N TRP A 122 6.13 -0.09 -10.02
CA TRP A 122 7.26 -0.99 -10.22
C TRP A 122 8.60 -0.27 -10.12
N GLN A 123 8.71 0.93 -10.71
CA GLN A 123 9.93 1.75 -10.63
C GLN A 123 10.29 2.11 -9.18
N VAL A 124 9.31 2.52 -8.37
CA VAL A 124 9.53 2.80 -6.94
C VAL A 124 9.90 1.52 -6.21
N TYR A 125 9.16 0.43 -6.44
CA TYR A 125 9.43 -0.89 -5.86
C TYR A 125 10.86 -1.36 -6.10
N GLU A 126 11.38 -1.27 -7.33
CA GLU A 126 12.76 -1.64 -7.63
C GLU A 126 13.78 -0.77 -6.90
N GLY A 127 13.49 0.53 -6.76
CA GLY A 127 14.31 1.46 -5.98
C GLY A 127 14.37 1.08 -4.50
N VAL A 128 13.23 0.72 -3.92
CA VAL A 128 13.10 0.27 -2.53
C VAL A 128 13.84 -1.05 -2.31
N LEU A 129 13.63 -2.05 -3.16
CA LEU A 129 14.28 -3.36 -3.01
C LEU A 129 15.81 -3.28 -2.97
N LYS A 130 16.42 -2.34 -3.71
CA LYS A 130 17.88 -2.12 -3.67
C LYS A 130 18.36 -1.63 -2.30
N LYS A 131 17.52 -0.91 -1.55
CA LYS A 131 17.82 -0.40 -0.20
C LYS A 131 17.64 -1.46 0.87
N VAL A 132 16.61 -2.30 0.74
CA VAL A 132 16.18 -3.22 1.80
C VAL A 132 17.14 -4.42 1.99
N LYS A 133 18.19 -4.57 1.17
CA LYS A 133 19.26 -5.60 1.28
C LYS A 133 18.76 -6.94 1.86
N LEU A 134 18.26 -7.81 0.99
CA LEU A 134 18.25 -9.24 1.31
C LEU A 134 19.69 -9.78 1.35
#